data_AF-A0A357HGZ8-F1
#
_entry.id   AF-A0A357HGZ8-F1
#
_cell.length_a   1.000
_cell.length_b   1.000
_cell.length_c   1.000
_cell.angle_alpha   90.00
_cell.angle_beta   90.00
_cell.angle_gamma   90.00
#
_symmetry.space_group_name_H-M   'P 1'
#
loop_
_entity.id
_entity.type
_entity.pdbx_description
1 polymer ?
#
loop_
_entity_poly.entity_id
_entity_poly.type
_entity_poly.pdbx_seq_one_letter_code
_entity_poly.pdbx_strand_id
1 'polypeptide(L)'
;MNTISILTFIVATSAVAIFTYRIVHRMKKSDNATEEYFTGGRALAWPVVAGSLLLTNLSTEQLVGLNGAVFGDKALVGIAWEALAAFAMIATALVFLPRYLASGFTTTPAFLEKRFDKTTRSMVSGLFLFGYVTVLLPVVLYTGSLA
;
A
#
# COMPACT_ATOMS: atom_id res chain seq x y z
N MET A 1 -26.47 12.14 9.76
CA MET A 1 -26.01 10.75 9.97
C MET A 1 -27.02 10.03 10.83
N ASN A 2 -27.47 8.86 10.43
CA ASN A 2 -28.43 8.06 11.20
C ASN A 2 -27.76 7.51 12.47
N THR A 3 -28.48 7.37 13.58
CA THR A 3 -27.95 6.80 14.85
C THR A 3 -27.34 5.42 14.63
N ILE A 4 -27.92 4.63 13.72
CA ILE A 4 -27.41 3.33 13.30
C ILE A 4 -26.01 3.45 12.67
N SER A 5 -25.78 4.43 11.80
CA SER A 5 -24.48 4.65 11.13
C SER A 5 -23.37 5.03 12.11
N ILE A 6 -23.70 5.85 13.11
CA ILE A 6 -22.74 6.24 14.16
C ILE A 6 -22.40 5.02 15.02
N LEU A 7 -23.40 4.22 15.39
CA LEU A 7 -23.21 3.01 16.18
C LEU A 7 -22.36 1.98 15.43
N THR A 8 -22.64 1.71 14.15
CA THR A 8 -21.87 0.75 13.35
C THR A 8 -20.43 1.22 13.15
N PHE A 9 -20.20 2.51 12.92
CA PHE A 9 -18.85 3.09 12.83
C PHE A 9 -18.07 2.84 14.12
N ILE A 10 -18.62 3.22 15.28
CA ILE A 10 -17.95 3.05 16.57
C ILE A 10 -17.65 1.57 16.84
N VAL A 11 -18.61 0.68 16.60
CA VAL A 11 -18.43 -0.76 16.82
C VAL A 11 -17.35 -1.32 15.91
N ALA A 12 -17.37 -1.01 14.61
CA ALA A 12 -16.39 -1.50 13.65
C ALA A 12 -14.97 -1.00 13.99
N THR A 13 -14.80 0.30 14.21
CA THR A 13 -13.50 0.89 14.55
C THR A 13 -12.97 0.35 15.88
N SER A 14 -13.84 0.23 16.90
CA SER A 14 -13.44 -0.32 18.20
C SER A 14 -13.06 -1.79 18.11
N ALA A 15 -13.80 -2.59 17.32
CA ALA A 15 -13.48 -4.00 17.11
C ALA A 15 -12.10 -4.18 16.45
N VAL A 16 -11.79 -3.41 15.41
CA VAL A 16 -10.48 -3.43 14.75
C VAL A 16 -9.38 -3.00 15.71
N ALA A 17 -9.59 -1.94 16.49
CA ALA A 17 -8.62 -1.46 17.48
C ALA A 17 -8.34 -2.51 18.56
N ILE A 18 -9.38 -3.12 19.14
CA ILE A 18 -9.26 -4.16 20.17
C ILE A 18 -8.60 -5.42 19.62
N PHE A 19 -9.00 -5.86 18.42
CA PHE A 19 -8.44 -7.05 17.78
C PHE A 19 -6.94 -6.87 17.49
N THR A 20 -6.58 -5.73 16.88
CA THR A 20 -5.19 -5.36 16.62
C THR A 20 -4.38 -5.29 17.92
N TYR A 21 -4.91 -4.61 18.94
CA TYR A 21 -4.24 -4.50 20.24
C TYR A 21 -4.00 -5.88 20.88
N ARG A 22 -5.00 -6.77 20.88
CA ARG A 22 -4.85 -8.11 21.46
C ARG A 22 -3.83 -8.97 20.72
N ILE A 23 -3.75 -8.87 19.40
CA ILE A 23 -2.77 -9.61 18.61
C ILE A 23 -1.38 -9.06 18.90
N VAL A 24 -1.18 -7.75 18.73
CA VAL A 24 0.14 -7.11 18.88
C VAL A 24 0.67 -7.24 20.30
N HIS A 25 -0.17 -7.13 21.32
CA HIS A 25 0.24 -7.27 22.72
C HIS A 25 0.72 -8.69 23.07
N ARG A 26 0.30 -9.70 22.30
CA ARG A 26 0.74 -11.11 22.47
C ARG A 26 1.98 -11.44 21.65
N MET A 27 2.44 -10.54 20.78
CA MET A 27 3.64 -10.76 19.98
C MET A 27 4.90 -10.55 20.84
N LYS A 28 5.91 -11.40 20.62
CA LYS A 28 7.22 -11.23 21.27
C LYS A 28 7.88 -9.97 20.72
N LYS A 29 8.52 -9.19 21.60
CA LYS A 29 9.32 -8.04 21.17
C LYS A 29 10.57 -8.53 20.45
N SER A 30 10.90 -7.89 19.34
CA SER A 30 12.14 -8.12 18.60
C SER A 30 13.36 -7.64 19.38
N ASP A 31 14.44 -8.41 19.32
CA ASP A 31 15.75 -7.96 19.81
C ASP A 31 16.39 -6.90 18.89
N ASN A 32 15.97 -6.83 17.62
CA ASN A 32 16.47 -5.85 16.64
C ASN A 32 15.32 -5.20 15.85
N ALA A 33 14.64 -4.24 16.48
CA ALA A 33 13.42 -3.62 15.95
C ALA A 33 13.56 -3.01 14.55
N THR A 34 14.73 -2.43 14.22
CA THR A 34 14.96 -1.80 12.91
C THR A 34 15.00 -2.84 11.79
N GLU A 35 15.69 -3.95 12.01
CA GLU A 35 15.79 -5.02 11.01
C GLU A 35 14.45 -5.73 10.80
N GLU A 36 13.72 -6.00 11.89
CA GLU A 36 12.38 -6.60 11.81
C GLU A 36 11.38 -5.66 11.12
N TYR A 37 11.45 -4.34 11.38
CA TYR A 37 10.60 -3.34 10.75
C TYR A 37 10.80 -3.24 9.23
N PHE A 38 12.05 -3.30 8.76
CA PHE A 38 12.35 -3.16 7.32
C PHE A 38 12.29 -4.48 6.54
N THR A 39 12.52 -5.63 7.18
CA THR A 39 12.65 -6.91 6.48
C THR A 39 11.57 -7.93 6.84
N GLY A 40 10.71 -7.64 7.83
CA GLY A 40 9.69 -8.57 8.34
C GLY A 40 10.29 -9.88 8.87
N GLY A 41 11.55 -9.84 9.31
CA GLY A 41 12.30 -11.02 9.77
C GLY A 41 12.66 -12.02 8.67
N ARG A 42 12.53 -11.67 7.38
CA ARG A 42 12.80 -12.54 6.21
C ARG A 42 12.05 -13.88 6.19
N ALA A 43 11.07 -14.07 7.07
CA ALA A 43 10.37 -15.34 7.28
C ALA A 43 8.88 -15.31 6.88
N LEU A 44 8.43 -14.22 6.27
CA LEU A 44 7.04 -14.08 5.82
C LEU A 44 6.72 -15.08 4.70
N ALA A 45 5.76 -15.97 4.95
CA ALA A 45 5.28 -16.91 3.94
C ALA A 45 4.66 -16.18 2.75
N TRP A 46 4.78 -16.74 1.54
CA TRP A 46 4.32 -16.12 0.31
C TRP A 46 2.84 -15.67 0.31
N PRO A 47 1.87 -16.36 0.97
CA PRO A 47 0.49 -15.88 0.99
C PRO A 47 0.32 -14.59 1.79
N VAL A 48 1.13 -14.41 2.85
CA VAL A 48 1.11 -13.20 3.68
C VAL A 48 1.65 -12.01 2.87
N VAL A 49 2.74 -12.23 2.11
CA VAL A 49 3.30 -11.21 1.22
C VAL A 49 2.30 -10.83 0.14
N ALA A 50 1.70 -11.82 -0.54
CA ALA A 50 0.71 -11.58 -1.59
C ALA A 50 -0.52 -10.84 -1.05
N GLY A 51 -1.05 -11.27 0.10
CA GLY A 51 -2.18 -10.63 0.76
C GLY A 51 -1.88 -9.20 1.17
N SER A 52 -0.70 -8.92 1.75
CA SER A 52 -0.28 -7.57 2.11
C SER A 52 -0.16 -6.66 0.90
N LEU A 53 0.43 -7.14 -0.21
CA LEU A 53 0.55 -6.36 -1.44
C LEU A 53 -0.82 -6.04 -2.04
N LEU A 54 -1.73 -7.01 -2.05
CA LEU A 54 -3.11 -6.81 -2.51
C LEU A 54 -3.84 -5.78 -1.64
N LEU A 55 -3.75 -5.92 -0.31
CA LEU A 55 -4.36 -4.98 0.64
C LEU A 55 -3.74 -3.56 0.57
N THR A 56 -2.48 -3.43 0.15
CA THR A 56 -1.83 -2.12 -0.06
C THR A 56 -2.40 -1.40 -1.28
N ASN A 57 -2.89 -2.16 -2.27
CA ASN A 57 -3.50 -1.61 -3.47
C ASN A 57 -5.01 -1.32 -3.31
N LEU A 58 -5.69 -1.96 -2.36
CA LEU A 58 -7.09 -1.70 -2.06
C LEU A 58 -7.26 -0.50 -1.13
N SER A 59 -7.76 0.61 -1.67
CA SER A 59 -8.16 1.79 -0.89
C SER A 59 -9.56 2.28 -1.26
N THR A 60 -10.01 3.36 -0.61
CA THR A 60 -11.28 4.03 -0.92
C THR A 60 -11.33 4.54 -2.36
N GLU A 61 -10.19 4.87 -2.95
CA GLU A 61 -10.07 5.26 -4.35
C GLU A 61 -10.54 4.14 -5.28
N GLN A 62 -10.09 2.91 -5.06
CA GLN A 62 -10.43 1.75 -5.88
C GLN A 62 -11.86 1.28 -5.61
N LEU A 63 -12.27 1.26 -4.32
CA LEU A 63 -13.59 0.74 -3.94
C LEU A 63 -14.75 1.68 -4.31
N VAL A 64 -14.56 3.00 -4.22
CA VAL A 64 -15.63 3.99 -4.41
C VAL A 64 -15.38 4.78 -5.69
N GLY A 65 -14.17 5.31 -5.86
CA GLY A 65 -13.80 6.17 -6.98
C GLY A 65 -13.81 5.43 -8.32
N LEU A 66 -13.02 4.36 -8.43
CA LEU A 66 -12.89 3.58 -9.67
C LEU A 66 -14.22 2.93 -10.07
N ASN A 67 -14.94 2.34 -9.10
CA ASN A 67 -16.27 1.76 -9.36
C ASN A 67 -17.28 2.83 -9.83
N GLY A 68 -17.26 4.02 -9.22
CA GLY A 68 -18.08 5.15 -9.67
C GLY A 68 -17.73 5.62 -11.09
N ALA A 69 -16.43 5.70 -11.40
CA ALA A 69 -15.95 6.07 -12.73
C ALA A 69 -16.36 5.03 -13.80
N VAL A 70 -16.21 3.74 -13.49
CA VAL A 70 -16.61 2.64 -14.38
C VAL A 70 -18.12 2.66 -14.65
N PHE A 71 -18.94 2.95 -13.63
CA PHE A 71 -20.38 3.09 -13.80
C PHE A 71 -20.75 4.28 -14.70
N GLY A 72 -20.05 5.42 -14.55
CA GLY A 72 -20.29 6.63 -15.33
C GLY A 72 -19.87 6.54 -16.79
N ASP A 73 -18.70 5.95 -17.06
CA ASP A 73 -18.09 5.91 -18.39
C ASP A 73 -18.71 4.83 -19.31
N LYS A 74 -19.32 3.77 -18.74
CA LYS A 74 -19.93 2.61 -19.44
C LYS A 74 -18.99 1.81 -20.35
N ALA A 75 -17.80 2.31 -20.64
CA ALA A 75 -16.76 1.68 -21.46
C ALA A 75 -15.84 0.74 -20.68
N LEU A 76 -16.05 0.58 -19.36
CA LEU A 76 -15.31 -0.34 -18.49
C LEU A 76 -13.78 -0.11 -18.48
N VAL A 77 -13.33 1.11 -18.78
CA VAL A 77 -11.89 1.46 -18.89
C VAL A 77 -11.14 1.16 -17.60
N GLY A 78 -11.76 1.39 -16.44
CA GLY A 78 -11.16 1.04 -15.15
C GLY A 78 -10.89 -0.46 -14.97
N ILE A 79 -11.71 -1.34 -15.55
CA ILE A 79 -11.48 -2.79 -15.52
C ILE A 79 -10.28 -3.16 -16.40
N ALA A 80 -10.16 -2.53 -17.57
CA ALA A 80 -9.01 -2.75 -18.45
C ALA A 80 -7.70 -2.34 -17.76
N TRP A 81 -7.70 -1.23 -17.01
CA TRP A 81 -6.55 -0.78 -16.22
C TRP A 81 -6.09 -1.81 -15.19
N GLU A 82 -7.01 -2.30 -14.35
CA GLU A 82 -6.71 -3.29 -13.32
C GLU A 82 -6.30 -4.65 -13.89
N ALA A 83 -6.95 -5.09 -14.98
CA ALA A 83 -6.59 -6.33 -15.66
C ALA A 83 -5.17 -6.28 -16.22
N LEU A 84 -4.77 -5.14 -16.80
CA LEU A 84 -3.41 -4.96 -17.34
C LEU A 84 -2.36 -4.87 -16.23
N ALA A 85 -2.71 -4.28 -15.09
CA ALA A 85 -1.84 -4.17 -13.92
C ALA A 85 -1.39 -5.54 -13.40
N ALA A 86 -2.26 -6.55 -13.44
CA ALA A 86 -1.91 -7.91 -13.05
C ALA A 86 -0.74 -8.48 -13.88
N PHE A 87 -0.77 -8.28 -15.21
CA PHE A 87 0.32 -8.72 -16.08
C PHE A 87 1.61 -7.93 -15.84
N ALA A 88 1.50 -6.61 -15.64
CA ALA A 88 2.64 -5.76 -15.29
C ALA A 88 3.29 -6.18 -13.96
N MET A 89 2.48 -6.58 -12.96
CA MET A 89 2.98 -7.11 -11.69
C MET A 89 3.75 -8.42 -11.88
N ILE A 90 3.23 -9.36 -12.68
CA ILE A 90 3.93 -10.61 -12.98
C ILE A 90 5.27 -10.33 -13.67
N ALA A 91 5.28 -9.45 -14.68
CA ALA A 91 6.52 -9.04 -15.35
C ALA A 91 7.51 -8.40 -14.36
N THR A 92 7.00 -7.57 -13.44
CA THR A 92 7.83 -6.94 -12.40
C THR A 92 8.44 -7.96 -11.45
N ALA A 93 7.63 -8.92 -10.99
CA ALA A 93 8.05 -10.00 -10.11
C ALA A 93 9.11 -10.92 -10.75
N LEU A 94 9.05 -11.14 -12.08
CA LEU A 94 10.01 -12.00 -12.77
C LEU A 94 11.29 -11.27 -13.17
N VAL A 95 11.21 -10.00 -13.58
CA VAL A 95 12.35 -9.28 -14.19
C VAL A 95 13.09 -8.37 -13.21
N PHE A 96 12.35 -7.67 -12.35
CA PHE A 96 12.91 -6.62 -11.49
C PHE A 96 13.11 -7.09 -10.06
N LEU A 97 12.15 -7.83 -9.50
CA LEU A 97 12.22 -8.30 -8.12
C LEU A 97 13.49 -9.13 -7.80
N PRO A 98 13.95 -10.08 -8.64
CA PRO A 98 15.16 -10.85 -8.34
C PRO A 98 16.40 -9.95 -8.26
N ARG A 99 16.49 -8.92 -9.12
CA ARG A 99 17.61 -7.97 -9.13
C ARG A 99 17.58 -7.06 -7.91
N TYR A 100 16.41 -6.58 -7.51
CA TYR A 100 16.27 -5.71 -6.34
C TYR A 100 16.56 -6.46 -5.03
N LEU A 101 16.05 -7.69 -4.88
CA LEU A 101 16.31 -8.50 -3.71
C LEU A 101 17.79 -8.93 -3.62
N ALA A 102 18.41 -9.29 -4.74
CA ALA A 102 19.83 -9.67 -4.78
C ALA A 102 20.78 -8.53 -4.43
N SER A 103 20.39 -7.28 -4.66
CA SER A 103 21.22 -6.10 -4.39
C SER A 103 21.10 -5.58 -2.95
N GLY A 104 20.22 -6.17 -2.13
CA GLY A 104 20.17 -5.93 -0.67
C GLY A 104 19.66 -4.54 -0.27
N PHE A 105 19.10 -3.77 -1.20
CA PHE A 105 18.51 -2.47 -0.89
C PHE A 105 17.16 -2.63 -0.22
N THR A 106 16.93 -1.85 0.84
CA THR A 106 15.66 -1.84 1.58
C THR A 106 14.65 -0.83 1.01
N THR A 107 15.08 0.11 0.17
CA THR A 107 14.21 1.15 -0.42
C THR A 107 14.62 1.48 -1.86
N THR A 108 13.64 1.86 -2.69
CA THR A 108 13.88 2.27 -4.09
C THR A 108 14.81 3.49 -4.20
N PRO A 109 14.71 4.54 -3.37
CA PRO A 109 15.65 5.66 -3.43
C PRO A 109 17.09 5.27 -3.07
N ALA A 110 17.30 4.27 -2.20
CA ALA A 110 18.63 3.76 -1.90
C ALA A 110 19.26 3.04 -3.12
N PHE A 111 18.46 2.32 -3.89
CA PHE A 111 18.90 1.77 -5.17
C PHE A 111 19.32 2.87 -6.15
N LEU A 112 18.54 3.96 -6.25
CA LEU A 112 18.88 5.09 -7.11
C LEU A 112 20.15 5.82 -6.68
N GLU A 113 20.40 5.97 -5.37
CA GLU A 113 21.64 6.56 -4.88
C GLU A 113 22.87 5.77 -5.33
N LYS A 114 22.81 4.43 -5.27
CA LYS A 114 23.93 3.60 -5.71
C LYS A 114 24.12 3.65 -7.22
N ARG A 115 23.04 3.73 -7.99
CA ARG A 115 23.08 3.71 -9.46
C ARG A 115 23.48 5.05 -10.07
N PHE A 116 23.12 6.14 -9.41
CA PHE A 116 23.35 7.51 -9.86
C PHE A 116 24.16 8.27 -8.79
N ASP A 117 23.49 8.98 -7.90
CA ASP A 117 24.11 9.78 -6.85
C ASP A 117 23.11 10.20 -5.75
N LYS A 118 23.62 10.87 -4.71
CA LYS A 118 22.82 11.40 -3.59
C LYS A 118 21.81 12.46 -4.00
N THR A 119 22.14 13.28 -5.00
CA THR A 119 21.24 14.34 -5.47
C THR A 119 20.00 13.73 -6.10
N THR A 120 20.19 12.74 -6.98
CA THR A 120 19.08 12.00 -7.60
C THR A 120 18.17 11.35 -6.55
N ARG A 121 18.76 10.72 -5.51
CA ARG A 121 17.98 10.15 -4.39
C ARG A 121 17.10 11.21 -3.73
N SER A 122 17.65 12.36 -3.38
CA SER A 122 16.91 13.43 -2.70
C SER A 122 15.82 14.02 -3.58
N MET A 123 16.09 14.25 -4.86
CA MET A 123 15.09 14.75 -5.82
C MET A 123 13.92 13.78 -5.97
N VAL A 124 14.20 12.49 -6.16
CA VAL A 124 13.15 11.47 -6.31
C VAL A 124 12.36 11.26 -5.02
N SER A 125 13.03 11.28 -3.86
CA SER A 125 12.36 11.21 -2.56
C SER A 125 11.44 12.41 -2.35
N GLY A 126 11.89 13.61 -2.70
CA GLY A 126 11.09 14.84 -2.66
C GLY A 126 9.88 14.77 -3.60
N LEU A 127 10.07 14.27 -4.82
CA LEU A 127 8.99 14.07 -5.80
C LEU A 127 7.93 13.11 -5.28
N PHE A 128 8.33 11.96 -4.73
CA PHE A 128 7.38 11.01 -4.15
C PHE A 128 6.62 11.62 -2.97
N LEU A 129 7.32 12.30 -2.06
CA LEU A 129 6.68 12.91 -0.89
C LEU A 129 5.70 14.02 -1.30
N PHE A 130 6.09 14.84 -2.29
CA PHE A 130 5.21 15.85 -2.86
C PHE A 130 3.97 15.22 -3.51
N GLY A 131 4.13 14.18 -4.33
CA GLY A 131 3.01 13.45 -4.93
C GLY A 131 2.09 12.81 -3.89
N TYR A 132 2.64 12.25 -2.82
CA TYR A 132 1.84 11.72 -1.71
C TYR A 132 0.98 12.80 -1.05
N VAL A 133 1.55 13.96 -0.75
CA VAL A 133 0.86 15.04 -0.04
C VAL A 133 -0.16 15.76 -0.94
N THR A 134 0.15 15.95 -2.22
CA THR A 134 -0.67 16.78 -3.13
C THR A 134 -1.68 16.00 -3.95
N VAL A 135 -1.40 14.71 -4.22
CA VAL A 135 -2.27 13.89 -5.08
C VAL A 135 -2.89 12.76 -4.26
N LEU A 136 -2.07 11.88 -3.70
CA LEU A 136 -2.57 10.63 -3.14
C LEU A 136 -3.44 10.86 -1.89
N LEU A 137 -2.93 11.59 -0.89
CA LEU A 137 -3.67 11.83 0.34
C LEU A 137 -4.99 12.58 0.11
N PRO A 138 -5.04 13.68 -0.68
CA PRO A 138 -6.29 14.37 -0.98
C PRO A 138 -7.30 13.48 -1.71
N VAL A 139 -6.87 12.69 -2.70
CA VAL A 139 -7.77 11.79 -3.46
C VAL A 139 -8.34 10.71 -2.55
N VAL A 140 -7.52 10.08 -1.71
CA VAL A 140 -7.97 9.06 -0.76
C VAL A 140 -8.96 9.64 0.25
N LEU A 141 -8.68 10.83 0.80
CA LEU A 141 -9.58 11.50 1.74
C LEU A 141 -10.90 11.92 1.08
N TYR A 142 -10.85 12.48 -0.14
CA TYR A 142 -12.03 12.89 -0.90
C TYR A 142 -12.91 11.68 -1.25
N THR A 143 -12.34 10.65 -1.85
CA THR A 143 -13.06 9.42 -2.20
C THR A 143 -13.59 8.69 -0.97
N GLY A 144 -12.87 8.75 0.15
CA GLY A 144 -13.34 8.24 1.44
C GLY A 144 -14.51 9.04 2.01
N SER A 145 -14.58 10.35 1.77
CA SER A 145 -15.70 11.20 2.22
C SER A 145 -16.98 11.04 1.39
N LEU A 146 -16.88 10.49 0.18
CA LEU A 146 -18.03 10.21 -0.69
C LEU A 146 -18.80 8.93 -0.29
N ALA A 147 -18.19 8.07 0.53
CA ALA A 147 -18.79 6.84 1.05
C ALA A 147 -19.54 7.08 2.37
#